data_AF-A4TTU2-F1
#
_entry.id   AF-A4TTU2-F1
#
_cell.length_a   1.000
_cell.length_b   1.000
_cell.length_c   1.000
_cell.angle_alpha   90.00
_cell.angle_beta   90.00
_cell.angle_gamma   90.00
#
_symmetry.space_group_name_H-M   'P 1'
#
loop_
_entity.id
_entity.type
_entity.pdbx_description
1 polymer ?
#
loop_
_entity_poly.entity_id
_entity_poly.type
_entity_poly.pdbx_seq_one_letter_code
_entity_poly.pdbx_strand_id
1 'polypeptide(L)'
;MKFPWSRRRPIPAPISAWRREWPEAVPTIPEGDGVYTRAAINAEIRSVARVAGLGQDFVDGLIDRDASADEARRAAFAELAQRSGPTIRTEQVRVEHVSSHDDPDARAREMGEALYARINPAHALSEPARRYAYSTCAEMARELLTLRGHAVTGLSPAAIVTRALHTTSDFGIILGDTVGRTLRAAYQAAPSGIRQLGRQTSARDFRAVNKIMLGEAPLLEKLGEHGEIKAGTMAEAREAYKIETWARKIGITRQVIVNDDLGAFSDLARRMGQGAAETEARLLVELVEANSGNGPKLADGKPLFHADHGNKAGSGAAISDTTLSAARLALRTQKGIEDRIIRVTPKYLLVPPALETEAER
;
A
#
# COMPACT_ATOMS: atom_id res chain seq x y z
N MET A 1 39.28 -17.14 -47.86
CA MET A 1 40.21 -16.91 -46.74
C MET A 1 39.57 -17.48 -45.48
N LYS A 2 40.02 -18.68 -45.05
CA LYS A 2 39.56 -19.36 -43.83
C LYS A 2 40.35 -18.82 -42.64
N PHE A 3 39.70 -18.52 -41.51
CA PHE A 3 40.38 -18.41 -40.21
C PHE A 3 39.57 -19.10 -39.09
N PRO A 4 40.25 -19.67 -38.07
CA PRO A 4 39.79 -20.83 -37.33
C PRO A 4 39.31 -20.52 -35.90
N TRP A 5 38.87 -21.60 -35.26
CA TRP A 5 38.27 -21.78 -33.95
C TRP A 5 39.00 -21.23 -32.69
N SER A 6 38.15 -20.87 -31.72
CA SER A 6 38.23 -21.10 -30.25
C SER A 6 39.27 -20.38 -29.39
N ARG A 7 38.78 -19.56 -28.45
CA ARG A 7 39.17 -19.61 -27.02
C ARG A 7 37.94 -19.34 -26.13
N ARG A 8 37.59 -20.34 -25.30
CA ARG A 8 36.56 -20.26 -24.26
C ARG A 8 37.03 -19.30 -23.15
N ARG A 9 36.14 -18.42 -22.67
CA ARG A 9 36.33 -17.64 -21.43
C ARG A 9 36.09 -18.57 -20.22
N PRO A 10 36.85 -18.44 -19.12
CA PRO A 10 36.67 -19.28 -17.94
C PRO A 10 35.36 -18.94 -17.20
N ILE A 11 34.69 -19.99 -16.73
CA ILE A 11 33.45 -19.97 -15.94
C ILE A 11 33.82 -19.64 -14.47
N PRO A 12 33.09 -18.75 -13.77
CA PRO A 12 33.35 -18.48 -12.36
C PRO A 12 32.93 -19.66 -11.46
N ALA A 13 33.77 -19.93 -10.45
CA ALA A 13 33.62 -21.02 -9.47
C ALA A 13 32.38 -20.87 -8.55
N PRO A 14 31.88 -21.97 -7.94
CA PRO A 14 30.61 -21.98 -7.21
C PRO A 14 30.65 -21.31 -5.84
N ILE A 15 29.48 -20.78 -5.45
CA ILE A 15 29.19 -20.07 -4.20
C ILE A 15 29.38 -21.02 -3.00
N SER A 16 30.55 -20.96 -2.34
CA SER A 16 30.78 -21.63 -1.05
C SER A 16 31.64 -20.83 -0.06
N ALA A 17 31.87 -19.54 -0.32
CA ALA A 17 32.80 -18.71 0.44
C ALA A 17 32.15 -17.74 1.45
N TRP A 18 31.18 -18.21 2.25
CA TRP A 18 30.75 -17.47 3.45
C TRP A 18 30.82 -18.37 4.70
N ARG A 19 32.02 -18.89 4.98
CA ARG A 19 32.37 -19.38 6.31
C ARG A 19 32.88 -18.17 7.10
N ARG A 20 32.08 -17.72 8.08
CA ARG A 20 32.45 -16.67 9.02
C ARG A 20 33.57 -17.21 9.91
N GLU A 21 34.82 -16.96 9.50
CA GLU A 21 36.01 -17.18 10.33
C GLU A 21 35.96 -16.20 11.50
N TRP A 22 35.81 -16.74 12.71
CA TRP A 22 36.04 -15.99 13.94
C TRP A 22 37.56 -15.85 14.09
N PRO A 23 38.11 -14.65 14.36
CA PRO A 23 39.53 -14.55 14.68
C PRO A 23 39.82 -15.31 15.97
N GLU A 24 40.64 -16.35 15.87
CA GLU A 24 41.29 -17.00 17.01
C GLU A 24 42.40 -16.10 17.59
N ALA A 25 42.64 -16.30 18.89
CA ALA A 25 43.58 -15.63 19.80
C ALA A 25 43.13 -14.27 20.38
N VAL A 26 42.47 -14.36 21.54
CA VAL A 26 42.45 -13.26 22.52
C VAL A 26 43.90 -13.04 22.99
N PRO A 27 44.45 -11.82 22.94
CA PRO A 27 45.77 -11.55 23.51
C PRO A 27 45.70 -11.80 25.02
N THR A 28 46.46 -12.79 25.49
CA THR A 28 46.70 -12.99 26.93
C THR A 28 47.45 -11.77 27.45
N ILE A 29 46.84 -11.05 28.38
CA ILE A 29 47.48 -9.98 29.14
C ILE A 29 48.62 -10.63 29.94
N PRO A 30 49.87 -10.13 29.87
CA PRO A 30 50.93 -10.67 30.70
C PRO A 30 50.59 -10.44 32.17
N GLU A 31 50.52 -11.51 32.97
CA GLU A 31 50.47 -11.43 34.43
C GLU A 31 51.80 -10.83 34.89
N GLY A 32 51.74 -9.54 35.25
CA GLY A 32 52.89 -8.83 35.79
C GLY A 32 53.10 -9.19 37.25
N ASP A 33 53.87 -10.25 37.51
CA ASP A 33 54.45 -10.54 38.83
C ASP A 33 55.62 -9.57 39.12
N GLY A 34 55.31 -8.27 39.15
CA GLY A 34 56.21 -7.24 39.65
C GLY A 34 55.94 -7.00 41.13
N VAL A 35 56.93 -7.22 42.00
CA VAL A 35 56.86 -6.74 43.39
C VAL A 35 56.79 -5.21 43.36
N TYR A 36 55.58 -4.65 43.38
CA TYR A 36 55.38 -3.21 43.41
C TYR A 36 55.87 -2.68 44.77
N THR A 37 56.81 -1.74 44.74
CA THR A 37 57.21 -1.02 45.96
C THR A 37 56.01 -0.26 46.52
N ARG A 38 55.91 -0.10 47.85
CA ARG A 38 54.79 0.63 48.48
C ARG A 38 54.62 2.05 47.92
N ALA A 39 55.71 2.67 47.48
CA ALA A 39 55.70 3.96 46.80
C ALA A 39 54.96 3.92 45.44
N ALA A 40 55.13 2.86 44.66
CA ALA A 40 54.44 2.67 43.39
C ALA A 40 52.93 2.44 43.59
N ILE A 41 52.56 1.62 44.59
CA ILE A 41 51.15 1.39 44.94
C ILE A 41 50.49 2.69 45.39
N ASN A 42 51.14 3.48 46.26
CA ASN A 42 50.60 4.77 46.71
C ASN A 42 50.46 5.80 45.57
N ALA A 43 51.37 5.78 44.59
CA ALA A 43 51.25 6.61 43.39
C ALA A 43 50.04 6.21 42.55
N GLU A 44 49.78 4.91 42.45
CA GLU A 44 48.62 4.38 41.73
C GLU A 44 47.30 4.71 42.44
N ILE A 45 47.23 4.55 43.77
CA ILE A 45 46.06 4.93 44.59
C ILE A 45 45.71 6.41 44.35
N ARG A 46 46.71 7.29 44.34
CA ARG A 46 46.53 8.73 44.05
C ARG A 46 46.06 8.99 42.62
N SER A 47 46.53 8.20 41.64
CA SER A 47 46.09 8.32 40.25
C SER A 47 44.63 7.88 40.08
N VAL A 48 44.26 6.75 40.69
CA VAL A 48 42.88 6.24 40.70
C VAL A 48 41.94 7.25 41.35
N ALA A 49 42.29 7.79 42.51
CA ALA A 49 41.49 8.80 43.18
C ALA A 49 41.34 10.09 42.35
N ARG A 50 42.39 10.53 41.65
CA ARG A 50 42.33 11.69 40.74
C ARG A 50 41.37 11.45 39.57
N VAL A 51 41.44 10.29 38.94
CA VAL A 51 40.55 9.93 37.82
C VAL A 51 39.09 9.81 38.29
N ALA A 52 38.88 9.28 39.49
CA ALA A 52 37.55 9.13 40.08
C ALA A 52 37.01 10.41 40.76
N GLY A 53 37.77 11.50 40.82
CA GLY A 53 37.39 12.74 41.50
C GLY A 53 37.17 12.57 43.01
N LEU A 54 37.92 11.67 43.65
CA LEU A 54 37.87 11.37 45.08
C LEU A 54 38.87 12.26 45.84
N GLY A 55 38.48 12.69 47.05
CA GLY A 55 39.27 13.60 47.89
C GLY A 55 40.52 12.97 48.49
N GLN A 56 41.39 13.80 49.08
CA GLN A 56 42.61 13.34 49.78
C GLN A 56 42.29 12.40 50.94
N ASP A 57 41.20 12.63 51.68
CA ASP A 57 40.80 11.75 52.80
C ASP A 57 40.55 10.29 52.39
N PHE A 58 40.06 10.07 51.16
CA PHE A 58 39.87 8.73 50.60
C PHE A 58 41.20 8.07 50.26
N VAL A 59 42.16 8.85 49.74
CA VAL A 59 43.52 8.39 49.45
C VAL A 59 44.22 8.00 50.74
N ASP A 60 44.15 8.85 51.77
CA ASP A 60 44.84 8.64 53.04
C ASP A 60 44.30 7.39 53.75
N GLY A 61 42.98 7.19 53.78
CA GLY A 61 42.38 5.97 54.34
C GLY A 61 42.79 4.68 53.61
N LEU A 62 43.05 4.74 52.29
CA LEU A 62 43.57 3.60 51.53
C LEU A 62 45.07 3.37 51.77
N ILE A 63 45.84 4.45 51.97
CA ILE A 63 47.27 4.38 52.24
C ILE A 63 47.53 3.84 53.65
N ASP A 64 46.77 4.32 54.64
CA ASP A 64 46.92 3.98 56.07
C ASP A 64 46.61 2.51 56.37
N ARG A 65 45.65 1.92 55.63
CA ARG A 65 45.27 0.50 55.77
C ARG A 65 46.10 -0.46 54.91
N ASP A 66 47.18 0.04 54.32
CA ASP A 66 48.08 -0.72 53.43
C ASP A 66 47.39 -1.36 52.20
N ALA A 67 46.35 -0.71 51.65
CA ALA A 67 45.55 -1.30 50.58
C ALA A 67 46.34 -1.56 49.30
N SER A 68 45.96 -2.61 48.56
CA SER A 68 46.53 -2.90 47.23
C SER A 68 45.94 -2.02 46.12
N ALA A 69 46.61 -1.95 44.98
CA ALA A 69 46.13 -1.19 43.81
C ALA A 69 44.74 -1.66 43.34
N ASP A 70 44.47 -2.96 43.33
CA ASP A 70 43.18 -3.51 42.92
C ASP A 70 42.07 -3.27 43.96
N GLU A 71 42.41 -3.21 45.26
CA GLU A 71 41.46 -2.75 46.29
C GLU A 71 41.11 -1.27 46.14
N ALA A 72 42.09 -0.44 45.78
CA ALA A 72 41.86 0.97 45.54
C ALA A 72 40.98 1.21 44.31
N ARG A 73 41.21 0.47 43.21
CA ARG A 73 40.35 0.51 42.02
C ARG A 73 38.92 0.08 42.36
N ARG A 74 38.74 -1.05 43.06
CA ARG A 74 37.41 -1.53 43.47
C ARG A 74 36.68 -0.54 44.38
N ALA A 75 37.38 0.01 45.37
CA ALA A 75 36.82 1.02 46.27
C ALA A 75 36.42 2.29 45.51
N ALA A 76 37.25 2.76 44.58
CA ALA A 76 36.95 3.93 43.77
C ALA A 76 35.76 3.70 42.83
N PHE A 77 35.66 2.50 42.22
CA PHE A 77 34.48 2.12 41.43
C PHE A 77 33.20 2.05 42.27
N ALA A 78 33.27 1.56 43.50
CA ALA A 78 32.13 1.53 44.41
C ALA A 78 31.66 2.94 44.78
N GLU A 79 32.58 3.85 45.07
CA GLU A 79 32.28 5.27 45.33
C GLU A 79 31.70 5.97 44.09
N LEU A 80 32.25 5.72 42.90
CA LEU A 80 31.70 6.23 41.65
C LEU A 80 30.30 5.68 41.35
N ALA A 81 30.04 4.41 41.68
CA ALA A 81 28.71 3.81 41.55
C ALA A 81 27.70 4.42 42.53
N GLN A 82 28.10 4.79 43.74
CA GLN A 82 27.24 5.51 44.68
C GLN A 82 27.03 6.98 44.32
N ARG A 83 28.04 7.63 43.71
CA ARG A 83 27.94 9.00 43.17
C ARG A 83 27.17 9.09 41.86
N SER A 84 27.01 7.96 41.17
CA SER A 84 26.06 7.84 40.06
C SER A 84 24.66 7.99 40.67
N GLY A 85 24.20 9.24 40.75
CA GLY A 85 22.90 9.62 41.27
C GLY A 85 21.75 8.88 40.59
N PRO A 86 20.49 9.09 41.05
CA PRO A 86 19.34 8.32 40.59
C PRO A 86 19.36 8.22 39.07
N THR A 87 19.14 7.00 38.56
CA THR A 87 19.11 6.68 37.13
C THR A 87 18.65 7.89 36.37
N ILE A 88 19.55 8.50 35.58
CA ILE A 88 19.17 9.53 34.63
C ILE A 88 18.14 8.83 33.75
N ARG A 89 16.87 9.03 34.08
CA ARG A 89 15.80 8.90 33.11
C ARG A 89 16.22 9.93 32.10
N THR A 90 16.85 9.46 31.03
CA THR A 90 16.64 10.11 29.76
C THR A 90 15.14 10.01 29.56
N GLU A 91 14.41 10.99 30.12
CA GLU A 91 13.37 11.61 29.33
C GLU A 91 14.09 11.93 28.04
N GLN A 92 13.98 11.01 27.08
CA GLN A 92 13.81 11.46 25.72
C GLN A 92 12.77 12.54 25.90
N VAL A 93 13.20 13.80 25.83
CA VAL A 93 12.32 14.85 25.37
C VAL A 93 11.88 14.26 24.05
N ARG A 94 10.73 13.57 24.10
CA ARG A 94 9.91 13.36 22.94
C ARG A 94 9.61 14.80 22.61
N VAL A 95 10.46 15.35 21.74
CA VAL A 95 10.04 16.41 20.86
C VAL A 95 8.88 15.72 20.15
N GLU A 96 7.69 15.84 20.74
CA GLU A 96 6.52 16.01 19.91
C GLU A 96 6.99 17.09 18.95
N HIS A 97 7.29 16.67 17.72
CA HIS A 97 7.05 17.55 16.62
C HIS A 97 5.60 17.97 16.83
N VAL A 98 5.41 19.08 17.56
CA VAL A 98 4.33 20.01 17.26
C VAL A 98 4.59 20.25 15.80
N SER A 99 3.87 19.49 14.96
CA SER A 99 3.98 19.56 13.53
C SER A 99 4.04 21.03 13.21
N SER A 100 5.15 21.50 12.65
CA SER A 100 5.27 22.90 12.30
C SER A 100 4.07 23.20 11.42
N HIS A 101 3.11 23.96 11.96
CA HIS A 101 1.85 24.27 11.27
C HIS A 101 2.09 25.21 10.07
N ASP A 102 3.37 25.53 9.82
CA ASP A 102 3.91 26.26 8.68
C ASP A 102 4.30 25.34 7.50
N ASP A 103 4.24 24.02 7.66
CA ASP A 103 4.39 23.10 6.52
C ASP A 103 3.22 23.33 5.53
N PRO A 104 3.50 23.74 4.28
CA PRO A 104 2.46 23.98 3.28
C PRO A 104 1.60 22.74 3.04
N ASP A 105 2.16 21.53 3.11
CA ASP A 105 1.41 20.29 2.91
C ASP A 105 0.50 19.99 4.11
N ALA A 106 0.96 20.26 5.33
CA ALA A 106 0.13 20.14 6.53
C ALA A 106 -1.06 21.09 6.50
N ARG A 107 -0.83 22.36 6.20
CA ARG A 107 -1.90 23.35 6.08
C ARG A 107 -2.89 23.01 4.98
N ALA A 108 -2.41 22.56 3.81
CA ALA A 108 -3.28 22.14 2.72
C ALA A 108 -4.20 20.98 3.13
N ARG A 109 -3.67 19.99 3.86
CA ARG A 109 -4.46 18.89 4.42
C ARG A 109 -5.51 19.38 5.42
N GLU A 110 -5.14 20.28 6.32
CA GLU A 110 -6.03 20.81 7.35
C GLU A 110 -7.15 21.70 6.77
N MET A 111 -6.83 22.60 5.84
CA MET A 111 -7.82 23.39 5.09
C MET A 111 -8.76 22.47 4.30
N GLY A 112 -8.21 21.43 3.66
CA GLY A 112 -8.99 20.44 2.94
C GLY A 112 -9.93 19.67 3.85
N GLU A 113 -9.45 19.20 5.01
CA GLU A 113 -10.27 18.53 6.01
C GLU A 113 -11.41 19.44 6.50
N ALA A 114 -11.13 20.73 6.73
CA ALA A 114 -12.15 21.69 7.12
C ALA A 114 -13.25 21.87 6.07
N LEU A 115 -12.88 22.04 4.80
CA LEU A 115 -13.85 22.07 3.70
C LEU A 115 -14.64 20.76 3.59
N TYR A 116 -13.98 19.62 3.78
CA TYR A 116 -14.62 18.30 3.73
C TYR A 116 -15.63 18.12 4.88
N ALA A 117 -15.31 18.55 6.11
CA ALA A 117 -16.22 18.51 7.25
C ALA A 117 -17.45 19.39 7.05
N ARG A 118 -17.31 20.52 6.35
CA ARG A 118 -18.44 21.39 5.99
C ARG A 118 -19.35 20.75 4.94
N ILE A 119 -18.79 19.96 4.03
CA ILE A 119 -19.55 19.17 3.04
C ILE A 119 -20.20 17.94 3.69
N ASN A 120 -19.52 17.30 4.64
CA ASN A 120 -19.98 16.10 5.33
C ASN A 120 -20.03 16.37 6.85
N PRO A 121 -21.18 16.81 7.39
CA PRO A 121 -21.32 17.16 8.80
C PRO A 121 -21.07 15.99 9.77
N ALA A 122 -21.10 14.75 9.30
CA ALA A 122 -20.77 13.57 10.11
C ALA A 122 -19.26 13.39 10.33
N HIS A 123 -18.41 14.11 9.58
CA HIS A 123 -16.96 14.01 9.72
C HIS A 123 -16.47 14.83 10.92
N ALA A 124 -15.82 14.16 11.87
CA ALA A 124 -15.20 14.80 13.01
C ALA A 124 -13.88 15.48 12.61
N LEU A 125 -13.79 16.78 12.83
CA LEU A 125 -12.59 17.58 12.59
C LEU A 125 -11.45 17.20 13.54
N SER A 126 -10.26 17.04 12.98
CA SER A 126 -9.00 16.99 13.72
C SER A 126 -8.71 18.33 14.41
N GLU A 127 -8.00 18.27 15.53
CA GLU A 127 -7.66 19.48 16.32
C GLU A 127 -6.95 20.56 15.49
N PRO A 128 -5.95 20.24 14.63
CA PRO A 128 -5.32 21.23 13.78
C PRO A 128 -6.27 21.85 12.74
N ALA A 129 -7.20 21.08 12.19
CA ALA A 129 -8.14 21.55 11.17
C ALA A 129 -9.23 22.48 11.73
N ARG A 130 -9.47 22.48 13.06
CA ARG A 130 -10.49 23.34 13.70
C ARG A 130 -10.28 24.83 13.42
N ARG A 131 -9.04 25.28 13.24
CA ARG A 131 -8.72 26.69 12.90
C ARG A 131 -9.35 27.15 11.59
N TYR A 132 -9.62 26.21 10.69
CA TYR A 132 -10.20 26.44 9.38
C TYR A 132 -11.70 26.09 9.29
N ALA A 133 -12.31 25.62 10.39
CA ALA A 133 -13.68 25.10 10.41
C ALA A 133 -14.73 26.11 9.92
N TYR A 134 -14.49 27.41 10.14
CA TYR A 134 -15.38 28.50 9.77
C TYR A 134 -14.84 29.38 8.64
N SER A 135 -13.69 29.03 8.05
CA SER A 135 -13.12 29.80 6.95
C SER A 135 -13.87 29.52 5.65
N THR A 136 -14.20 30.59 4.92
CA THR A 136 -14.75 30.51 3.56
C THR A 136 -13.67 30.15 2.54
N CYS A 137 -14.07 29.63 1.37
CA CYS A 137 -13.13 29.40 0.26
C CYS A 137 -12.31 30.65 -0.09
N ALA A 138 -12.92 31.84 -0.03
CA ALA A 138 -12.25 33.11 -0.32
C ALA A 138 -11.22 33.51 0.77
N GLU A 139 -11.47 33.17 2.03
CA GLU A 139 -10.52 33.42 3.13
C GLU A 139 -9.34 32.47 3.08
N MET A 140 -9.57 31.18 2.82
CA MET A 140 -8.49 30.22 2.60
C MET A 140 -7.63 30.61 1.40
N ALA A 141 -8.25 31.05 0.29
CA ALA A 141 -7.55 31.57 -0.88
C ALA A 141 -6.72 32.82 -0.54
N ARG A 142 -7.26 33.74 0.28
CA ARG A 142 -6.55 34.94 0.73
C ARG A 142 -5.31 34.58 1.55
N GLU A 143 -5.45 33.67 2.50
CA GLU A 143 -4.35 33.19 3.33
C GLU A 143 -3.26 32.59 2.45
N LEU A 144 -3.59 31.62 1.59
CA LEU A 144 -2.63 30.97 0.69
C LEU A 144 -1.92 31.95 -0.23
N LEU A 145 -2.62 32.96 -0.77
CA LEU A 145 -2.01 34.01 -1.58
C LEU A 145 -1.06 34.89 -0.77
N THR A 146 -1.43 35.25 0.46
CA THR A 146 -0.61 36.07 1.36
C THR A 146 0.70 35.35 1.69
N LEU A 147 0.62 34.05 1.95
CA LEU A 147 1.79 33.21 2.26
C LEU A 147 2.73 33.02 1.07
N ARG A 148 2.20 33.11 -0.15
CA ARG A 148 3.01 33.14 -1.39
C ARG A 148 3.54 34.55 -1.71
N GLY A 149 3.33 35.53 -0.83
CA GLY A 149 3.82 36.91 -0.97
C GLY A 149 3.00 37.77 -1.94
N HIS A 150 1.79 37.34 -2.32
CA HIS A 150 0.93 38.14 -3.18
C HIS A 150 0.19 39.22 -2.38
N ALA A 151 0.17 40.44 -2.91
CA ALA A 151 -0.66 41.51 -2.37
C ALA A 151 -2.15 41.18 -2.55
N VAL A 152 -2.85 41.02 -1.42
CA VAL A 152 -4.29 40.72 -1.37
C VAL A 152 -5.14 41.86 -0.78
N THR A 153 -4.49 42.90 -0.26
CA THR A 153 -5.14 44.08 0.33
C THR A 153 -5.95 44.85 -0.72
N GLY A 154 -7.20 45.16 -0.41
CA GLY A 154 -8.11 45.88 -1.32
C GLY A 154 -8.73 45.04 -2.43
N LEU A 155 -8.45 43.73 -2.49
CA LEU A 155 -9.07 42.84 -3.48
C LEU A 155 -10.44 42.35 -3.02
N SER A 156 -11.40 42.29 -3.96
CA SER A 156 -12.69 41.64 -3.74
C SER A 156 -12.51 40.11 -3.59
N PRO A 157 -13.41 39.40 -2.88
CA PRO A 157 -13.39 37.94 -2.79
C PRO A 157 -13.32 37.26 -4.16
N ALA A 158 -14.02 37.81 -5.14
CA ALA A 158 -13.98 37.39 -6.54
C ALA A 158 -12.57 37.48 -7.15
N ALA A 159 -11.88 38.61 -6.96
CA ALA A 159 -10.53 38.81 -7.45
C ALA A 159 -9.52 37.91 -6.73
N ILE A 160 -9.69 37.68 -5.42
CA ILE A 160 -8.86 36.77 -4.61
C ILE A 160 -8.98 35.34 -5.14
N VAL A 161 -10.19 34.81 -5.27
CA VAL A 161 -10.42 33.45 -5.80
C VAL A 161 -9.89 33.31 -7.21
N THR A 162 -10.13 34.30 -8.08
CA THR A 162 -9.61 34.29 -9.46
C THR A 162 -8.08 34.21 -9.45
N ARG A 163 -7.43 35.08 -8.68
CA ARG A 163 -5.97 35.08 -8.57
C ARG A 163 -5.46 33.76 -8.01
N ALA A 164 -6.08 33.20 -6.97
CA ALA A 164 -5.68 31.92 -6.39
C ALA A 164 -5.77 30.74 -7.38
N LEU A 165 -6.79 30.72 -8.24
CA LEU A 165 -6.95 29.68 -9.27
C LEU A 165 -5.98 29.83 -10.45
N HIS A 166 -5.51 31.05 -10.75
CA HIS A 166 -4.63 31.34 -11.88
C HIS A 166 -3.14 31.48 -11.49
N THR A 167 -2.82 31.43 -10.21
CA THR A 167 -1.44 31.46 -9.69
C THR A 167 -1.03 30.08 -9.18
N THR A 168 0.26 29.90 -8.91
CA THR A 168 0.81 28.70 -8.26
C THR A 168 0.49 28.68 -6.77
N SER A 169 -0.80 28.78 -6.42
CA SER A 169 -1.28 28.62 -5.05
C SER A 169 -1.82 27.21 -4.84
N ASP A 170 -1.71 26.70 -3.62
CA ASP A 170 -2.19 25.36 -3.26
C ASP A 170 -3.72 25.28 -3.22
N PHE A 171 -4.42 26.40 -3.40
CA PHE A 171 -5.87 26.52 -3.31
C PHE A 171 -6.61 25.58 -4.27
N GLY A 172 -6.17 25.51 -5.53
CA GLY A 172 -6.77 24.62 -6.52
C GLY A 172 -6.57 23.14 -6.18
N ILE A 173 -5.44 22.79 -5.58
CA ILE A 173 -5.12 21.41 -5.17
C ILE A 173 -5.99 21.01 -3.98
N ILE A 174 -6.13 21.88 -2.98
CA ILE A 174 -6.97 21.65 -1.80
C ILE A 174 -8.43 21.46 -2.21
N LEU A 175 -8.95 22.34 -3.07
CA LEU A 175 -10.32 22.22 -3.59
C LEU A 175 -10.49 20.93 -4.41
N GLY A 176 -9.50 20.56 -5.20
CA GLY A 176 -9.49 19.30 -5.96
C GLY A 176 -9.51 18.05 -5.07
N ASP A 177 -8.69 18.02 -4.02
CA ASP A 177 -8.62 16.87 -3.11
C ASP A 177 -9.92 16.69 -2.33
N THR A 178 -10.51 17.78 -1.83
CA THR A 178 -11.78 17.74 -1.09
C THR A 178 -12.94 17.22 -1.93
N VAL A 179 -13.08 17.74 -3.16
CA VAL A 179 -14.03 17.20 -4.15
C VAL A 179 -13.72 15.73 -4.46
N GLY A 180 -12.44 15.39 -4.62
CA GLY A 180 -11.99 14.02 -4.87
C GLY A 180 -12.35 13.03 -3.75
N ARG A 181 -12.26 13.45 -2.48
CA ARG A 181 -12.70 12.64 -1.33
C ARG A 181 -14.20 12.39 -1.35
N THR A 182 -15.00 13.43 -1.57
CA THR A 182 -16.48 13.32 -1.66
C THR A 182 -16.90 12.44 -2.84
N LEU A 183 -16.26 12.62 -4.00
CA LEU A 183 -16.49 11.79 -5.19
C LEU A 183 -16.15 10.32 -4.91
N ARG A 184 -14.99 10.05 -4.30
CA ARG A 184 -14.55 8.69 -3.98
C ARG A 184 -15.50 8.01 -3.00
N ALA A 185 -15.98 8.73 -1.98
CA ALA A 185 -16.97 8.21 -1.05
C ALA A 185 -18.28 7.84 -1.77
N ALA A 186 -18.77 8.70 -2.66
CA ALA A 186 -19.98 8.43 -3.45
C ALA A 186 -19.80 7.25 -4.41
N TYR A 187 -18.63 7.12 -5.04
CA TYR A 187 -18.30 5.97 -5.90
C TYR A 187 -18.28 4.65 -5.11
N GLN A 188 -17.73 4.65 -3.89
CA GLN A 188 -17.70 3.46 -3.03
C GLN A 188 -19.09 3.09 -2.48
N ALA A 189 -19.94 4.09 -2.23
CA ALA A 189 -21.29 3.89 -1.69
C ALA A 189 -22.30 3.31 -2.70
N ALA A 190 -21.94 3.23 -3.98
CA ALA A 190 -22.77 2.63 -5.03
C ALA A 190 -22.24 1.24 -5.44
N PRO A 191 -22.38 0.20 -4.60
CA PRO A 191 -21.89 -1.14 -4.94
C PRO A 191 -22.71 -1.70 -6.11
N SER A 192 -22.04 -2.03 -7.20
CA SER A 192 -22.66 -2.78 -8.30
C SER A 192 -22.41 -4.28 -8.11
N GLY A 193 -23.48 -5.04 -7.89
CA GLY A 193 -23.42 -6.50 -7.69
C GLY A 193 -22.69 -7.23 -8.82
N ILE A 194 -22.74 -6.69 -10.04
CA ILE A 194 -22.06 -7.24 -11.22
C ILE A 194 -20.53 -7.31 -11.04
N ARG A 195 -19.92 -6.47 -10.20
CA ARG A 195 -18.47 -6.53 -9.92
C ARG A 195 -18.07 -7.83 -9.24
N GLN A 196 -18.99 -8.49 -8.52
CA GLN A 196 -18.73 -9.76 -7.85
C GLN A 196 -18.53 -10.92 -8.83
N LEU A 197 -19.03 -10.79 -10.08
CA LEU A 197 -18.85 -11.81 -11.12
C LEU A 197 -17.43 -11.81 -11.68
N GLY A 198 -16.75 -10.66 -11.63
CA GLY A 198 -15.41 -10.47 -12.17
C GLY A 198 -14.31 -10.54 -11.11
N ARG A 199 -13.10 -10.90 -11.52
CA ARG A 199 -11.88 -10.71 -10.72
C ARG A 199 -11.17 -9.44 -11.19
N GLN A 200 -10.84 -8.55 -10.26
CA GLN A 200 -10.03 -7.38 -10.56
C GLN A 200 -8.57 -7.79 -10.82
N THR A 201 -7.99 -7.28 -11.90
CA THR A 201 -6.58 -7.48 -12.26
C THR A 201 -5.97 -6.19 -12.76
N SER A 202 -4.68 -5.97 -12.51
CA SER A 202 -3.91 -4.85 -13.04
C SER A 202 -3.16 -5.26 -14.32
N ALA A 203 -3.13 -4.39 -15.34
CA ALA A 203 -2.16 -4.52 -16.44
C ALA A 203 -1.17 -3.35 -16.39
N ARG A 204 0.06 -3.60 -16.88
CA ARG A 204 1.14 -2.60 -16.87
C ARG A 204 0.96 -1.53 -17.94
N ASP A 205 0.33 -1.88 -19.06
CA ASP A 205 0.14 -1.00 -20.21
C ASP A 205 -1.20 -1.25 -20.91
N PHE A 206 -1.51 -0.41 -21.91
CA PHE A 206 -2.75 -0.46 -22.69
C PHE A 206 -2.71 -1.44 -23.87
N ARG A 207 -1.65 -2.23 -24.02
CA ARG A 207 -1.58 -3.23 -25.10
C ARG A 207 -2.51 -4.40 -24.76
N ALA A 208 -2.94 -5.12 -25.79
CA ALA A 208 -3.73 -6.32 -25.60
C ALA A 208 -2.91 -7.34 -24.78
N VAL A 209 -3.42 -7.67 -23.60
CA VAL A 209 -2.85 -8.69 -22.71
C VAL A 209 -3.37 -10.03 -23.20
N ASN A 210 -2.44 -10.90 -23.58
CA ASN A 210 -2.78 -12.24 -24.01
C ASN A 210 -2.67 -13.17 -22.80
N LYS A 211 -3.79 -13.74 -22.40
CA LYS A 211 -3.87 -14.75 -21.38
C LYS A 211 -3.86 -16.11 -22.05
N ILE A 212 -2.74 -16.82 -21.90
CA ILE A 212 -2.61 -18.21 -22.32
C ILE A 212 -3.24 -19.06 -21.22
N MET A 213 -4.31 -19.75 -21.56
CA MET A 213 -4.88 -20.83 -20.75
C MET A 213 -4.18 -22.11 -21.18
N LEU A 214 -3.29 -22.60 -20.33
CA LEU A 214 -2.72 -23.93 -20.48
C LEU A 214 -3.80 -24.96 -20.13
N GLY A 215 -3.92 -25.98 -20.97
CA GLY A 215 -4.74 -27.16 -20.72
C GLY A 215 -4.28 -27.92 -19.48
N GLU A 216 -5.08 -28.91 -19.07
CA GLU A 216 -4.70 -29.76 -17.94
C GLU A 216 -3.44 -30.57 -18.27
N ALA A 217 -2.66 -30.93 -17.25
CA ALA A 217 -1.51 -31.79 -17.47
C ALA A 217 -1.96 -33.22 -17.81
N PRO A 218 -1.23 -33.93 -18.69
CA PRO A 218 -1.56 -35.29 -19.08
C PRO A 218 -1.56 -36.24 -17.87
N LEU A 219 -2.52 -37.17 -17.83
CA LEU A 219 -2.59 -38.17 -16.75
C LEU A 219 -1.36 -39.07 -16.78
N LEU A 220 -0.90 -39.46 -15.58
CA LEU A 220 0.16 -40.44 -15.44
C LEU A 220 -0.32 -41.79 -15.98
N GLU A 221 0.36 -42.30 -16.99
CA GLU A 221 0.14 -43.67 -17.48
C GLU A 221 0.79 -44.67 -16.52
N LYS A 222 0.15 -45.83 -16.34
CA LYS A 222 0.72 -46.92 -15.54
C LYS A 222 2.00 -47.42 -16.22
N LEU A 223 3.13 -47.26 -15.54
CA LEU A 223 4.41 -47.76 -16.00
C LEU A 223 4.47 -49.29 -15.76
N GLY A 224 4.73 -50.07 -16.80
CA GLY A 224 5.11 -51.48 -16.66
C GLY A 224 6.55 -51.59 -16.14
N GLU A 225 6.95 -52.76 -15.65
CA GLU A 225 8.29 -53.00 -15.08
C GLU A 225 9.47 -52.71 -16.05
N HIS A 226 9.17 -52.60 -17.35
CA HIS A 226 10.10 -52.17 -18.41
C HIS A 226 9.54 -51.04 -19.29
N GLY A 227 8.55 -50.30 -18.81
CA GLY A 227 7.90 -49.23 -19.58
C GLY A 227 8.75 -47.95 -19.64
N GLU A 228 8.71 -47.25 -20.77
CA GLU A 228 9.27 -45.90 -20.92
C GLU A 228 8.24 -44.84 -20.50
N ILE A 229 8.70 -43.77 -19.82
CA ILE A 229 7.86 -42.62 -19.46
C ILE A 229 7.54 -41.84 -20.73
N LYS A 230 6.27 -41.84 -21.13
CA LYS A 230 5.83 -41.09 -22.31
C LYS A 230 5.76 -39.60 -22.01
N ALA A 231 6.29 -38.79 -22.94
CA ALA A 231 6.07 -37.36 -22.93
C ALA A 231 4.61 -37.06 -23.31
N GLY A 232 3.93 -36.25 -22.50
CA GLY A 232 2.59 -35.78 -22.83
C GLY A 232 2.61 -34.35 -23.36
N THR A 233 1.64 -34.03 -24.23
CA THR A 233 1.42 -32.70 -24.81
C THR A 233 0.30 -32.00 -24.07
N MET A 234 0.42 -30.69 -23.87
CA MET A 234 -0.63 -29.84 -23.28
C MET A 234 -1.24 -28.95 -24.36
N ALA A 235 -2.56 -28.86 -24.40
CA ALA A 235 -3.24 -27.91 -25.29
C ALA A 235 -3.13 -26.46 -24.77
N GLU A 236 -3.08 -25.46 -25.67
CA GLU A 236 -3.04 -24.04 -25.30
C GLU A 236 -4.20 -23.28 -25.95
N ALA A 237 -4.92 -22.47 -25.16
CA ALA A 237 -5.89 -21.49 -25.67
C ALA A 237 -5.42 -20.07 -25.32
N ARG A 238 -5.61 -19.11 -26.23
CA ARG A 238 -5.17 -17.72 -26.05
C ARG A 238 -6.34 -16.77 -26.14
N GLU A 239 -6.63 -16.09 -25.04
CA GLU A 239 -7.62 -15.01 -25.00
C GLU A 239 -6.94 -13.66 -24.79
N ALA A 240 -7.47 -12.61 -25.41
CA ALA A 240 -6.90 -11.27 -25.32
C ALA A 240 -7.90 -10.26 -24.78
N TYR A 241 -7.46 -9.41 -23.86
CA TYR A 241 -8.24 -8.27 -23.37
C TYR A 241 -7.39 -7.02 -23.28
N LYS A 242 -8.02 -5.85 -23.32
CA LYS A 242 -7.37 -4.53 -23.34
C LYS A 242 -7.99 -3.62 -22.29
N ILE A 243 -7.17 -2.74 -21.71
CA ILE A 243 -7.63 -1.66 -20.85
C ILE A 243 -8.00 -0.44 -21.70
N GLU A 244 -9.12 0.20 -21.37
CA GLU A 244 -9.58 1.44 -22.00
C GLU A 244 -9.81 2.53 -20.95
N THR A 245 -9.57 3.78 -21.36
CA THR A 245 -9.68 4.94 -20.47
C THR A 245 -11.00 5.66 -20.71
N TRP A 246 -11.78 5.81 -19.64
CA TRP A 246 -13.04 6.54 -19.63
C TRP A 246 -12.90 7.78 -18.76
N ALA A 247 -13.25 8.96 -19.28
CA ALA A 247 -13.12 10.22 -18.54
C ALA A 247 -14.16 11.25 -18.99
N ARG A 248 -14.60 12.08 -18.05
CA ARG A 248 -15.42 13.26 -18.31
C ARG A 248 -15.04 14.39 -17.36
N LYS A 249 -14.87 15.60 -17.89
CA LYS A 249 -14.54 16.80 -17.12
C LYS A 249 -15.80 17.64 -16.90
N ILE A 250 -15.99 18.12 -15.67
CA ILE A 250 -17.02 19.11 -15.33
C ILE A 250 -16.33 20.32 -14.71
N GLY A 251 -16.72 21.51 -15.15
CA GLY A 251 -16.20 22.77 -14.62
C GLY A 251 -17.10 23.31 -13.51
N ILE A 252 -16.49 23.98 -12.54
CA ILE A 252 -17.20 24.69 -11.47
C ILE A 252 -17.00 26.18 -11.69
N THR A 253 -18.08 26.95 -11.56
CA THR A 253 -18.02 28.39 -11.84
C THR A 253 -17.40 29.14 -10.66
N ARG A 254 -16.75 30.26 -10.96
CA ARG A 254 -16.19 31.15 -9.95
C ARG A 254 -17.25 31.65 -8.96
N GLN A 255 -18.49 31.85 -9.42
CA GLN A 255 -19.58 32.30 -8.57
C GLN A 255 -19.87 31.32 -7.43
N VAL A 256 -19.87 30.01 -7.72
CA VAL A 256 -20.08 28.97 -6.70
C VAL A 256 -18.93 28.98 -5.67
N ILE A 257 -17.68 29.14 -6.10
CA ILE A 257 -16.53 29.24 -5.19
C ILE A 257 -16.60 30.50 -4.32
N VAL A 258 -16.96 31.65 -4.90
CA VAL A 258 -17.03 32.93 -4.19
C VAL A 258 -18.21 32.99 -3.22
N ASN A 259 -19.33 32.39 -3.59
CA ASN A 259 -20.52 32.29 -2.74
C ASN A 259 -20.39 31.19 -1.68
N ASP A 260 -19.27 30.44 -1.68
CA ASP A 260 -19.00 29.35 -0.75
C ASP A 260 -20.12 28.30 -0.71
N ASP A 261 -20.74 28.05 -1.87
CA ASP A 261 -21.85 27.11 -2.03
C ASP A 261 -21.32 25.68 -2.11
N LEU A 262 -20.88 25.18 -0.95
CA LEU A 262 -20.39 23.82 -0.74
C LEU A 262 -21.45 22.75 -1.02
N GLY A 263 -22.74 23.11 -0.97
CA GLY A 263 -23.85 22.25 -1.34
C GLY A 263 -23.75 21.85 -2.82
N ALA A 264 -23.61 22.83 -3.71
CA ALA A 264 -23.44 22.59 -5.14
C ALA A 264 -22.18 21.75 -5.46
N PHE A 265 -21.08 21.95 -4.73
CA PHE A 265 -19.87 21.11 -4.85
C PHE A 265 -20.15 19.67 -4.47
N SER A 266 -20.80 19.47 -3.32
CA SER A 266 -21.09 18.14 -2.77
C SER A 266 -22.01 17.34 -3.68
N ASP A 267 -23.06 17.97 -4.21
CA ASP A 267 -24.01 17.34 -5.10
C ASP A 267 -23.39 16.97 -6.43
N LEU A 268 -22.54 17.86 -6.99
CA LEU A 268 -21.81 17.56 -8.20
C LEU A 268 -20.86 16.39 -8.01
N ALA A 269 -20.04 16.42 -6.96
CA ALA A 269 -19.08 15.37 -6.65
C ALA A 269 -19.78 14.01 -6.44
N ARG A 270 -20.93 14.01 -5.74
CA ARG A 270 -21.74 12.83 -5.50
C ARG A 270 -22.28 12.24 -6.80
N ARG A 271 -22.89 13.07 -7.66
CA ARG A 271 -23.42 12.64 -8.97
C ARG A 271 -22.31 12.13 -9.88
N MET A 272 -21.13 12.74 -9.86
CA MET A 272 -19.97 12.25 -10.61
C MET A 272 -19.48 10.89 -10.10
N GLY A 273 -19.43 10.69 -8.78
CA GLY A 273 -19.05 9.41 -8.18
C GLY A 273 -20.02 8.30 -8.53
N GLN A 274 -21.33 8.58 -8.45
CA GLN A 274 -22.40 7.65 -8.84
C GLN A 274 -22.34 7.33 -10.34
N GLY A 275 -22.21 8.35 -11.20
CA GLY A 275 -22.11 8.14 -12.65
C GLY A 275 -20.87 7.34 -13.06
N ALA A 276 -19.75 7.49 -12.35
CA ALA A 276 -18.56 6.68 -12.56
C ALA A 276 -18.80 5.20 -12.19
N ALA A 277 -19.45 4.93 -11.06
CA ALA A 277 -19.81 3.57 -10.64
C ALA A 277 -20.82 2.93 -11.60
N GLU A 278 -21.80 3.70 -12.06
CA GLU A 278 -22.79 3.26 -13.05
C GLU A 278 -22.15 2.96 -14.41
N THR A 279 -21.20 3.79 -14.86
CA THR A 279 -20.47 3.54 -16.11
C THR A 279 -19.70 2.23 -16.04
N GLU A 280 -19.00 1.96 -14.93
CA GLU A 280 -18.31 0.67 -14.73
C GLU A 280 -19.30 -0.50 -14.75
N ALA A 281 -20.42 -0.39 -14.02
CA ALA A 281 -21.44 -1.44 -13.99
C ALA A 281 -22.03 -1.69 -15.38
N ARG A 282 -22.33 -0.63 -16.12
CA ARG A 282 -22.87 -0.69 -17.47
C ARG A 282 -21.90 -1.36 -18.44
N LEU A 283 -20.61 -1.04 -18.40
CA LEU A 283 -19.60 -1.70 -19.25
C LEU A 283 -19.52 -3.21 -18.98
N LEU A 284 -19.64 -3.62 -17.71
CA LEU A 284 -19.67 -5.04 -17.36
C LEU A 284 -20.95 -5.74 -17.84
N VAL A 285 -22.11 -5.08 -17.72
CA VAL A 285 -23.38 -5.61 -18.23
C VAL A 285 -23.36 -5.69 -19.76
N GLU A 286 -22.91 -4.65 -20.45
CA GLU A 286 -22.78 -4.64 -21.91
C GLU A 286 -21.86 -5.78 -22.41
N LEU A 287 -20.80 -6.11 -21.65
CA LEU A 287 -19.94 -7.24 -21.97
C LEU A 287 -20.66 -8.59 -21.85
N VAL A 288 -21.50 -8.77 -20.83
CA VAL A 288 -22.28 -10.01 -20.62
C VAL A 288 -23.44 -10.11 -21.63
N GLU A 289 -24.11 -8.99 -21.89
CA GLU A 289 -25.23 -8.89 -22.84
C GLU A 289 -24.79 -8.92 -24.31
N ALA A 290 -23.49 -8.80 -24.58
CA ALA A 290 -22.93 -8.90 -25.92
C ALA A 290 -23.38 -10.18 -26.64
N ASN A 291 -23.52 -10.10 -27.97
CA ASN A 291 -23.99 -11.20 -28.82
C ASN A 291 -25.32 -11.81 -28.33
N SER A 292 -26.29 -10.95 -27.96
CA SER A 292 -27.63 -11.35 -27.47
C SER A 292 -27.57 -12.20 -26.20
N GLY A 293 -26.78 -11.76 -25.21
CA GLY A 293 -26.61 -12.45 -23.93
C GLY A 293 -25.66 -13.64 -23.97
N ASN A 294 -24.88 -13.80 -25.04
CA ASN A 294 -23.90 -14.89 -25.18
C ASN A 294 -22.47 -14.46 -24.83
N GLY A 295 -22.27 -13.24 -24.35
CA GLY A 295 -20.97 -12.69 -23.99
C GLY A 295 -20.10 -12.33 -25.20
N PRO A 296 -18.85 -11.88 -25.00
CA PRO A 296 -17.95 -11.45 -26.07
C PRO A 296 -17.51 -12.62 -26.98
N LYS A 297 -17.04 -12.30 -28.19
CA LYS A 297 -16.46 -13.31 -29.10
C LYS A 297 -15.05 -13.70 -28.64
N LEU A 298 -14.76 -14.99 -28.63
CA LEU A 298 -13.45 -15.55 -28.32
C LEU A 298 -12.56 -15.66 -29.56
N ALA A 299 -11.33 -16.13 -29.40
CA ALA A 299 -10.35 -16.27 -30.47
C ALA A 299 -10.79 -17.22 -31.60
N ASP A 300 -11.72 -18.15 -31.32
CA ASP A 300 -12.32 -19.08 -32.29
C ASP A 300 -13.47 -18.45 -33.13
N GLY A 301 -13.79 -17.18 -32.88
CA GLY A 301 -14.85 -16.43 -33.56
C GLY A 301 -16.26 -16.70 -33.03
N LYS A 302 -16.43 -17.59 -32.05
CA LYS A 302 -17.72 -17.91 -31.41
C LYS A 302 -17.90 -17.06 -30.14
N PRO A 303 -19.16 -16.76 -29.75
CA PRO A 303 -19.40 -16.07 -28.49
C PRO A 303 -18.99 -16.95 -27.30
N LEU A 304 -18.69 -16.33 -26.17
CA LEU A 304 -18.28 -17.01 -24.93
C LEU A 304 -19.24 -18.16 -24.60
N PHE A 305 -20.55 -17.90 -24.58
CA PHE A 305 -21.58 -18.91 -24.38
C PHE A 305 -22.06 -19.47 -25.72
N HIS A 306 -21.63 -20.69 -26.06
CA HIS A 306 -21.98 -21.35 -27.30
C HIS A 306 -22.18 -22.86 -27.09
N ALA A 307 -23.02 -23.48 -27.93
CA ALA A 307 -23.30 -24.92 -27.83
C ALA A 307 -22.01 -25.75 -27.99
N ASP A 308 -21.16 -25.39 -28.95
CA ASP A 308 -19.88 -26.05 -29.22
C ASP A 308 -18.88 -25.97 -28.05
N HIS A 309 -19.04 -25.00 -27.13
CA HIS A 309 -18.21 -24.89 -25.93
C HIS A 309 -18.77 -25.72 -24.77
N GLY A 310 -19.94 -26.34 -24.94
CA GLY A 310 -20.62 -27.10 -23.89
C GLY A 310 -21.03 -26.26 -22.68
N ASN A 311 -21.10 -24.93 -22.82
CA ASN A 311 -21.34 -23.97 -21.74
C ASN A 311 -22.63 -23.16 -21.92
N LYS A 312 -23.51 -23.58 -22.84
CA LYS A 312 -24.81 -22.97 -23.11
C LYS A 312 -25.91 -24.02 -22.98
N ALA A 313 -26.99 -23.66 -22.30
CA ALA A 313 -28.17 -24.53 -22.21
C ALA A 313 -28.81 -24.73 -23.60
N GLY A 314 -29.18 -25.96 -23.92
CA GLY A 314 -29.75 -26.31 -25.24
C GLY A 314 -31.12 -25.69 -25.50
N SER A 315 -31.93 -25.46 -24.46
CA SER A 315 -33.17 -24.68 -24.53
C SER A 315 -33.25 -23.70 -23.37
N GLY A 316 -33.77 -22.49 -23.61
CA GLY A 316 -34.14 -21.57 -22.53
C GLY A 316 -35.28 -22.18 -21.71
N ALA A 317 -35.11 -22.22 -20.39
CA ALA A 317 -36.13 -22.68 -19.45
C ALA A 317 -36.27 -21.66 -18.31
N ALA A 318 -37.46 -21.58 -17.72
CA ALA A 318 -37.69 -20.72 -16.56
C ALA A 318 -36.81 -21.16 -15.37
N ILE A 319 -36.58 -20.22 -14.44
CA ILE A 319 -35.84 -20.51 -13.22
C ILE A 319 -36.71 -21.41 -12.33
N SER A 320 -36.18 -22.56 -11.93
CA SER A 320 -36.83 -23.54 -11.07
C SER A 320 -35.79 -24.46 -10.43
N ASP A 321 -36.14 -25.17 -9.36
CA ASP A 321 -35.25 -26.14 -8.71
C ASP A 321 -34.69 -27.18 -9.69
N THR A 322 -35.52 -27.64 -10.61
CA THR A 322 -35.15 -28.62 -11.63
C THR A 322 -34.10 -28.04 -12.60
N THR A 323 -34.33 -26.82 -13.10
CA THR A 323 -33.41 -26.19 -14.07
C THR A 323 -32.11 -25.73 -13.42
N LEU A 324 -32.16 -25.27 -12.16
CA LEU A 324 -30.96 -24.94 -11.38
C LEU A 324 -30.15 -26.20 -11.02
N SER A 325 -30.80 -27.30 -10.68
CA SER A 325 -30.13 -28.58 -10.42
C SER A 325 -29.42 -29.10 -11.67
N ALA A 326 -30.07 -29.01 -12.83
CA ALA A 326 -29.46 -29.36 -14.12
C ALA A 326 -28.26 -28.45 -14.46
N ALA A 327 -28.38 -27.14 -14.23
CA ALA A 327 -27.28 -26.19 -14.45
C ALA A 327 -26.07 -26.47 -13.52
N ARG A 328 -26.33 -26.76 -12.23
CA ARG A 328 -25.28 -27.14 -11.27
C ARG A 328 -24.57 -28.43 -11.69
N LEU A 329 -25.32 -29.43 -12.16
CA LEU A 329 -24.75 -30.66 -12.70
C LEU A 329 -23.86 -30.36 -13.91
N ALA A 330 -24.38 -29.61 -14.88
CA ALA A 330 -23.65 -29.26 -16.11
C ALA A 330 -22.33 -28.53 -15.81
N LEU A 331 -22.33 -27.56 -14.89
CA LEU A 331 -21.10 -26.85 -14.49
C LEU A 331 -20.12 -27.76 -13.76
N ARG A 332 -20.59 -28.69 -12.93
CA ARG A 332 -19.73 -29.64 -12.22
C ARG A 332 -19.16 -30.73 -13.12
N THR A 333 -19.86 -31.10 -14.19
CA THR A 333 -19.40 -32.06 -15.20
C THR A 333 -18.72 -31.39 -16.39
N GLN A 334 -18.57 -30.06 -16.37
CA GLN A 334 -17.99 -29.32 -17.48
C GLN A 334 -16.58 -29.82 -17.76
N LYS A 335 -16.30 -30.00 -19.05
CA LYS A 335 -15.01 -30.48 -19.52
C LYS A 335 -14.16 -29.34 -20.06
N GLY A 336 -12.86 -29.37 -19.77
CA GLY A 336 -11.85 -28.49 -20.32
C GLY A 336 -11.39 -28.96 -21.71
N ILE A 337 -10.32 -28.33 -22.20
CA ILE A 337 -9.79 -28.49 -23.57
C ILE A 337 -9.40 -29.94 -23.87
N GLU A 338 -8.95 -30.69 -22.87
CA GLU A 338 -8.53 -32.11 -23.01
C GLU A 338 -9.61 -33.12 -22.58
N ASP A 339 -10.90 -32.74 -22.67
CA ASP A 339 -12.05 -33.59 -22.27
C ASP A 339 -12.03 -34.00 -20.78
N ARG A 340 -11.31 -33.24 -19.95
CA ARG A 340 -11.18 -33.45 -18.50
C ARG A 340 -12.13 -32.59 -17.69
N ILE A 341 -12.64 -33.10 -16.57
CA ILE A 341 -13.63 -32.39 -15.76
C ILE A 341 -12.96 -31.29 -14.92
N ILE A 342 -13.26 -30.03 -15.21
CA ILE A 342 -12.71 -28.85 -14.53
C ILE A 342 -13.41 -28.51 -13.19
N ARG A 343 -14.46 -29.25 -12.82
CA ARG A 343 -15.18 -29.17 -11.54
C ARG A 343 -15.54 -27.74 -11.10
N VAL A 344 -16.14 -26.96 -12.01
CA VAL A 344 -16.56 -25.58 -11.70
C VAL A 344 -17.65 -25.62 -10.63
N THR A 345 -17.43 -24.91 -9.51
CA THR A 345 -18.44 -24.76 -8.45
C THR A 345 -19.16 -23.43 -8.65
N PRO A 346 -20.47 -23.44 -8.99
CA PRO A 346 -21.23 -22.20 -9.15
C PRO A 346 -21.34 -21.46 -7.82
N LYS A 347 -21.13 -20.14 -7.85
CA LYS A 347 -21.18 -19.26 -6.67
C LYS A 347 -22.26 -18.18 -6.76
N TYR A 348 -22.47 -17.62 -7.95
CA TYR A 348 -23.40 -16.51 -8.17
C TYR A 348 -24.36 -16.86 -9.30
N LEU A 349 -25.60 -16.37 -9.19
CA LEU A 349 -26.60 -16.40 -10.25
C LEU A 349 -26.92 -14.94 -10.59
N LEU A 350 -26.72 -14.56 -11.85
CA LEU A 350 -27.09 -13.24 -12.34
C LEU A 350 -28.53 -13.28 -12.85
N VAL A 351 -29.40 -12.44 -12.28
CA VAL A 351 -30.80 -12.34 -12.67
C VAL A 351 -31.21 -10.88 -12.89
N PRO A 352 -32.13 -10.60 -13.84
CA PRO A 352 -32.77 -9.31 -13.91
C PRO A 352 -33.69 -9.11 -12.69
N PRO A 353 -33.95 -7.85 -12.27
CA PRO A 353 -34.81 -7.57 -11.10
C PRO A 353 -36.21 -8.21 -11.17
N ALA A 354 -36.76 -8.38 -12.37
CA ALA A 354 -38.07 -9.00 -12.56
C ALA A 354 -38.13 -10.49 -12.14
N LEU A 355 -36.99 -11.18 -12.09
CA LEU A 355 -36.89 -12.61 -11.76
C LEU A 355 -36.22 -12.86 -10.40
N GLU A 356 -35.99 -11.81 -9.61
CA GLU A 356 -35.27 -11.90 -8.33
C GLU A 356 -36.00 -12.84 -7.35
N THR A 357 -37.30 -12.64 -7.14
CA THR A 357 -38.13 -13.49 -6.26
C THR A 357 -38.17 -14.96 -6.72
N GLU A 358 -38.10 -15.21 -8.03
CA GLU A 358 -38.06 -16.58 -8.56
C GLU A 358 -36.72 -17.27 -8.32
N ALA A 359 -35.64 -16.49 -8.22
CA ALA A 359 -34.29 -16.98 -7.97
C ALA A 359 -33.95 -17.15 -6.49
N GLU A 360 -34.67 -16.48 -5.58
CA GLU A 360 -34.49 -16.58 -4.13
C GLU A 360 -35.21 -17.76 -3.47
N ARG A 361 -36.28 -18.26 -4.10
CA ARG A 361 -37.00 -19.46 -3.66
C ARG A 361 -36.13 -20.70 -3.82
#